data_AF-R1CI62-F1
#
_entry.id   AF-R1CI62-F1
#
_cell.length_a   1.000
_cell.length_b   1.000
_cell.length_c   1.000
_cell.angle_alpha   90.00
_cell.angle_beta   90.00
_cell.angle_gamma   90.00
#
_symmetry.space_group_name_H-M   'P 1'
#
loop_
_entity.id
_entity.type
_entity.pdbx_description
1 polymer ?
#
loop_
_entity_poly.entity_id
_entity_poly.type
_entity_poly.pdbx_seq_one_letter_code
_entity_poly.pdbx_strand_id
1 'polypeptide(L)'
;MSLSFLSKKSWHVANVSNVEKVWLAEQKLEQEKKKLEEYTHTLKEERQKEELLRLQQEQGLVAPRKERVDFLYEQQETAASAYLLGKPVELKPEDHDIKKAPAHLPGSNFLNGQNNLSSSHNEEFNKMNNDPLVMMRAKEQEAPAGEGPDRERARNHPGDQPPP
;
A
#
# COMPACT_ATOMS: atom_id res chain seq x y z
N MET A 1 -51.07 19.48 6.41
CA MET A 1 -49.80 20.21 6.63
C MET A 1 -48.67 19.21 6.43
N SER A 2 -47.82 19.40 5.41
CA SER A 2 -46.80 18.40 5.05
C SER A 2 -45.64 18.38 6.04
N LEU A 3 -44.97 17.24 6.16
CA LEU A 3 -43.81 16.97 7.04
C LEU A 3 -42.54 17.78 6.68
N SER A 4 -42.66 18.89 5.94
CA SER A 4 -41.53 19.67 5.42
C SER A 4 -40.65 20.29 6.51
N PHE A 5 -41.16 20.47 7.73
CA PHE A 5 -40.34 20.92 8.85
C PHE A 5 -39.23 19.92 9.22
N LEU A 6 -39.41 18.62 8.93
CA LEU A 6 -38.41 17.60 9.22
C LEU A 6 -37.13 17.77 8.39
N SER A 7 -37.22 18.26 7.15
CA SER A 7 -36.02 18.48 6.30
C SER A 7 -35.11 19.59 6.82
N LYS A 8 -35.63 20.50 7.66
CA LYS A 8 -34.84 21.53 8.36
C LYS A 8 -34.04 20.97 9.54
N LYS A 9 -34.30 19.73 9.97
CA LYS A 9 -33.57 19.09 11.07
C LYS A 9 -32.26 18.50 10.57
N SER A 10 -31.19 18.67 11.35
CA SER A 10 -29.83 18.23 11.00
C SER A 10 -29.68 16.71 10.90
N TRP A 11 -30.50 15.94 11.60
CA TRP A 11 -30.46 14.47 11.61
C TRP A 11 -31.36 13.83 10.55
N HIS A 12 -32.17 14.60 9.84
CA HIS A 12 -33.14 14.03 8.91
C HIS A 12 -32.45 13.54 7.64
N VAL A 13 -32.81 12.33 7.17
CA VAL A 13 -32.18 11.66 6.03
C VAL A 13 -32.33 12.42 4.72
N ALA A 14 -33.45 13.12 4.52
CA ALA A 14 -33.70 13.92 3.32
C ALA A 14 -33.06 15.33 3.37
N ASN A 15 -32.29 15.65 4.42
CA ASN A 15 -31.52 16.89 4.45
C ASN A 15 -30.41 16.81 3.39
N VAL A 16 -30.28 17.83 2.54
CA VAL A 16 -29.31 17.87 1.43
C VAL A 16 -27.89 17.54 1.90
N SER A 17 -27.46 18.08 3.04
CA SER A 17 -26.13 17.81 3.60
C SER A 17 -25.92 16.35 4.03
N ASN A 18 -26.97 15.63 4.42
CA ASN A 18 -26.88 14.22 4.77
C ASN A 18 -26.91 13.34 3.52
N VAL A 19 -27.73 13.70 2.53
CA VAL A 19 -27.75 13.05 1.21
C VAL A 19 -26.37 13.15 0.55
N GLU A 20 -25.74 14.32 0.60
CA GLU A 20 -24.37 14.52 0.10
C GLU A 20 -23.35 13.64 0.82
N LYS A 21 -23.42 13.53 2.15
CA LYS A 21 -22.52 12.65 2.93
C LYS A 21 -22.68 11.18 2.54
N VAL A 22 -23.92 10.72 2.40
CA VAL A 22 -24.21 9.34 1.97
C VAL A 22 -23.68 9.12 0.55
N TRP A 23 -23.92 10.06 -0.36
CA TRP A 23 -23.43 9.99 -1.73
C TRP A 23 -21.90 9.92 -1.80
N LEU A 24 -21.18 10.74 -1.02
CA LEU A 24 -19.73 10.69 -0.93
C LEU A 24 -19.22 9.35 -0.37
N ALA A 25 -19.90 8.82 0.65
CA ALA A 25 -19.56 7.53 1.23
C ALA A 25 -19.80 6.39 0.22
N GLU A 26 -20.92 6.42 -0.51
CA GLU A 26 -21.23 5.48 -1.58
C GLU A 26 -20.20 5.55 -2.71
N GLN A 27 -19.81 6.75 -3.13
CA GLN A 27 -18.77 6.94 -4.15
C GLN A 27 -17.43 6.34 -3.71
N LYS A 28 -17.02 6.60 -2.46
CA LYS A 28 -15.78 6.04 -1.91
C LYS A 28 -15.83 4.51 -1.89
N LEU A 29 -16.95 3.95 -1.44
CA LEU A 29 -17.18 2.51 -1.39
C LEU A 29 -17.14 1.89 -2.79
N GLU A 30 -17.72 2.55 -3.79
CA GLU A 30 -17.68 2.11 -5.19
C GLU A 30 -16.25 2.09 -5.75
N GLN A 31 -15.45 3.13 -5.43
CA GLN A 31 -14.04 3.15 -5.80
C GLN A 31 -13.23 2.02 -5.13
N GLU A 32 -13.51 1.73 -3.85
CA GLU A 32 -12.87 0.62 -3.14
C GLU A 32 -13.27 -0.73 -3.72
N LYS A 33 -14.55 -0.94 -4.03
CA LYS A 33 -15.03 -2.15 -4.72
C LYS A 33 -14.34 -2.35 -6.06
N LYS A 34 -14.28 -1.32 -6.89
CA LYS A 34 -13.62 -1.41 -8.20
C LYS A 34 -12.15 -1.81 -8.07
N LYS A 35 -11.42 -1.22 -7.12
CA LYS A 35 -10.02 -1.59 -6.83
C LYS A 35 -9.88 -3.04 -6.37
N LEU A 36 -10.81 -3.51 -5.54
CA LEU A 36 -10.85 -4.91 -5.12
C LEU A 36 -11.15 -5.85 -6.28
N GLU A 37 -12.10 -5.49 -7.16
CA GLU A 37 -12.41 -6.28 -8.35
C GLU A 37 -11.21 -6.41 -9.27
N GLU A 38 -10.53 -5.29 -9.58
CA GLU A 38 -9.28 -5.27 -10.34
C GLU A 38 -8.23 -6.18 -9.70
N TYR A 39 -8.02 -6.10 -8.40
CA TYR A 39 -7.08 -6.96 -7.68
C TYR A 39 -7.46 -8.45 -7.73
N THR A 40 -8.75 -8.77 -7.58
CA THR A 40 -9.22 -10.16 -7.67
C THR A 40 -9.08 -10.71 -9.09
N HIS A 41 -9.19 -9.84 -10.10
CA HIS A 41 -8.99 -10.20 -11.49
C HIS A 41 -7.52 -10.54 -11.75
N THR A 42 -6.59 -9.66 -11.35
CA THR A 42 -5.15 -9.90 -11.52
C THR A 42 -4.71 -11.18 -10.82
N LEU A 43 -5.20 -11.44 -9.60
CA LEU A 43 -4.87 -12.66 -8.87
C LEU A 43 -5.37 -13.94 -9.59
N LYS A 44 -6.55 -13.88 -10.22
CA LYS A 44 -7.08 -15.00 -11.01
C LYS A 44 -6.25 -15.22 -12.26
N GLU A 45 -5.87 -14.16 -12.97
CA GLU A 45 -5.01 -14.26 -14.15
C GLU A 45 -3.62 -14.82 -13.80
N GLU A 46 -3.04 -14.37 -12.69
CA GLU A 46 -1.76 -14.88 -12.19
C GLU A 46 -1.85 -16.38 -11.87
N ARG A 47 -2.91 -16.80 -11.16
CA ARG A 47 -3.14 -18.21 -10.86
C ARG A 47 -3.31 -19.05 -12.12
N GLN A 48 -4.05 -18.56 -13.11
CA GLN A 48 -4.22 -19.27 -14.38
C GLN A 48 -2.88 -19.43 -15.12
N LYS A 49 -2.06 -18.39 -15.16
CA LYS A 49 -0.72 -18.45 -15.76
C LYS A 49 0.18 -19.42 -15.01
N GLU A 50 0.16 -19.39 -13.68
CA GLU A 50 0.94 -20.30 -12.85
C GLU A 50 0.52 -21.76 -13.06
N GLU A 51 -0.78 -22.05 -13.13
CA GLU A 51 -1.31 -23.38 -13.41
C GLU A 51 -0.88 -23.88 -14.80
N LEU A 52 -0.96 -23.03 -15.83
CA LEU A 52 -0.48 -23.38 -17.17
C LEU A 52 1.02 -23.67 -17.19
N LEU A 53 1.83 -22.85 -16.52
CA LEU A 53 3.28 -23.07 -16.42
C LEU A 53 3.59 -24.37 -15.68
N ARG A 54 2.87 -24.65 -14.59
CA ARG A 54 2.99 -25.90 -13.85
C ARG A 54 2.66 -27.11 -14.72
N LEU A 55 1.56 -27.08 -15.46
CA LEU A 55 1.18 -28.14 -16.39
C LEU A 55 2.23 -28.34 -17.50
N GLN A 56 2.78 -27.26 -18.05
CA GLN A 56 3.85 -27.34 -19.04
C GLN A 56 5.14 -27.96 -18.47
N GLN A 57 5.47 -27.67 -17.21
CA GLN A 57 6.59 -28.29 -16.50
C GLN A 57 6.33 -29.77 -16.22
N GLU A 58 5.14 -30.14 -15.76
CA GLU A 58 4.74 -31.54 -15.52
C GLU A 58 4.78 -32.38 -16.80
N GLN A 59 4.44 -31.78 -17.95
CA GLN A 59 4.57 -32.42 -19.27
C GLN A 59 6.00 -32.39 -19.84
N GLY A 60 6.94 -31.71 -19.17
CA GLY A 60 8.34 -31.60 -19.61
C GLY A 60 8.57 -30.68 -20.82
N LEU A 61 7.59 -29.86 -21.21
CA LEU A 61 7.73 -28.90 -22.33
C LEU A 61 8.58 -27.69 -21.95
N VAL A 62 8.60 -27.32 -20.66
CA VAL A 62 9.29 -26.13 -20.14
C VAL A 62 10.15 -26.50 -18.95
N ALA A 63 11.38 -25.96 -18.89
CA ALA A 63 12.28 -26.15 -17.77
C ALA A 63 11.71 -25.54 -16.47
N PRO A 64 12.03 -26.11 -15.28
CA PRO A 64 11.56 -25.56 -14.01
C PRO A 64 12.01 -24.11 -13.85
N ARG A 65 11.11 -23.25 -13.35
CA ARG A 65 11.42 -21.84 -13.08
C ARG A 65 12.52 -21.77 -12.03
N LYS A 66 13.54 -20.95 -12.28
CA LYS A 66 14.60 -20.68 -11.29
C LYS A 66 14.02 -19.83 -10.17
N GLU A 67 14.19 -20.24 -8.92
CA GLU A 67 13.84 -19.45 -7.73
C GLU A 67 14.83 -18.29 -7.56
N ARG A 68 14.71 -17.28 -8.43
CA ARG A 68 15.47 -16.05 -8.35
C ARG A 68 14.57 -14.87 -8.65
N VAL A 69 14.92 -13.75 -8.03
CA VAL A 69 14.24 -12.49 -8.23
C VAL A 69 14.73 -11.91 -9.56
N ASP A 70 13.99 -12.16 -10.63
CA ASP A 70 14.45 -11.81 -11.98
C ASP A 70 14.75 -10.30 -12.10
N PHE A 71 13.96 -9.41 -11.47
CA PHE A 71 14.21 -7.96 -11.52
C PHE A 71 15.55 -7.55 -10.89
N LEU A 72 16.08 -8.32 -9.92
CA LEU A 72 17.34 -8.02 -9.24
C LEU A 72 18.54 -8.40 -10.12
N TYR A 73 18.37 -9.43 -10.95
CA TYR A 73 19.41 -9.98 -11.81
C TYR A 73 19.26 -9.58 -13.28
N GLU A 74 18.14 -8.96 -13.64
CA GLU A 74 17.94 -8.26 -14.89
C GLU A 74 18.74 -6.95 -14.85
N GLN A 75 20.06 -7.10 -14.96
CA GLN A 75 20.97 -5.98 -15.08
C GLN A 75 20.69 -5.33 -16.43
N GLN A 76 20.01 -4.18 -16.44
CA GLN A 76 19.97 -3.33 -17.62
C GLN A 76 21.42 -3.06 -18.03
N GLU A 77 21.75 -3.32 -19.30
CA GLU A 77 23.04 -2.94 -19.85
C GLU A 77 23.14 -1.41 -19.82
N THR A 78 23.68 -0.88 -18.74
CA THR A 78 23.94 0.54 -18.59
C THR A 78 25.19 0.88 -19.40
N ALA A 79 25.31 2.15 -19.83
CA ALA A 79 26.53 2.62 -20.50
C ALA A 79 27.80 2.33 -19.66
N ALA A 80 27.68 2.26 -18.34
CA ALA A 80 28.75 1.85 -17.44
C ALA A 80 29.23 0.42 -17.70
N SER A 81 28.35 -0.57 -17.86
CA SER A 81 28.78 -1.95 -18.17
C SER A 81 29.43 -2.09 -19.55
N ALA A 82 28.97 -1.30 -20.54
CA ALA A 82 29.60 -1.27 -21.86
C ALA A 82 31.00 -0.63 -21.84
N TYR A 83 31.21 0.39 -20.98
CA TYR A 83 32.51 1.02 -20.75
C TYR A 83 33.53 0.05 -20.13
N LEU A 84 33.10 -0.76 -19.14
CA LEU A 84 33.96 -1.78 -18.52
C LEU A 84 34.42 -2.85 -19.52
N LEU A 85 33.62 -3.10 -20.57
CA LEU A 85 33.94 -4.03 -21.67
C LEU A 85 34.77 -3.38 -22.79
N GLY A 86 35.25 -2.15 -22.60
CA GLY A 86 36.13 -1.46 -23.53
C GLY A 86 35.44 -0.94 -24.80
N LYS A 87 34.11 -0.92 -24.85
CA LYS A 87 33.39 -0.25 -25.94
C LYS A 87 33.46 1.26 -25.73
N PRO A 88 33.71 2.06 -26.79
CA PRO A 88 33.74 3.51 -26.67
C PRO A 88 32.35 4.01 -26.28
N VAL A 89 32.26 4.64 -25.11
CA VAL A 89 31.02 5.24 -24.62
C VAL A 89 30.98 6.70 -25.05
N GLU A 90 30.06 7.03 -25.95
CA GLU A 90 29.63 8.41 -26.13
C GLU A 90 28.77 8.81 -24.93
N LEU A 91 29.32 9.65 -24.04
CA LEU A 91 28.59 10.22 -22.92
C LEU A 91 27.59 11.26 -23.45
N LYS A 92 26.45 10.78 -23.93
CA LYS A 92 25.28 11.66 -24.09
C LYS A 92 24.80 12.06 -22.70
N PRO A 93 24.47 13.33 -22.46
CA PRO A 93 23.81 13.73 -21.23
C PRO A 93 22.41 13.11 -21.25
N GLU A 94 22.31 11.88 -20.76
CA GLU A 94 21.03 11.22 -20.53
C GLU A 94 20.36 11.94 -19.36
N ASP A 95 19.27 12.65 -19.66
CA ASP A 95 18.35 13.16 -18.67
C ASP A 95 17.66 11.97 -17.99
N HIS A 96 18.35 11.31 -17.07
CA HIS A 96 17.76 10.24 -16.29
C HIS A 96 16.58 10.81 -15.50
N ASP A 97 15.36 10.40 -15.87
CA ASP A 97 14.10 10.77 -15.20
C ASP A 97 14.07 10.36 -13.71
N ILE A 98 15.04 9.56 -13.27
CA ILE A 98 15.33 9.23 -11.87
C ILE A 98 15.50 10.51 -11.02
N LYS A 99 16.08 11.58 -11.58
CA LYS A 99 16.24 12.88 -10.87
C LYS A 99 14.97 13.73 -10.85
N LYS A 100 13.95 13.36 -11.63
CA LYS A 100 12.66 14.07 -11.73
C LYS A 100 11.56 13.38 -10.93
N ALA A 101 11.85 12.24 -10.29
CA ALA A 101 10.89 11.53 -9.47
C ALA A 101 10.46 12.41 -8.28
N PRO A 102 9.14 12.63 -8.06
CA PRO A 102 8.67 13.43 -6.95
C PRO A 102 8.99 12.73 -5.62
N ALA A 103 9.57 13.46 -4.68
CA ALA A 103 10.03 12.96 -3.37
C ALA A 103 8.94 12.23 -2.54
N HIS A 104 7.66 12.40 -2.89
CA HIS A 104 6.52 11.81 -2.20
C HIS A 104 6.10 10.42 -2.72
N LEU A 105 6.72 9.91 -3.78
CA LEU A 105 6.41 8.56 -4.25
C LEU A 105 6.99 7.51 -3.29
N PRO A 106 6.22 6.47 -2.89
CA PRO A 106 6.75 5.35 -2.13
C PRO A 106 7.95 4.74 -2.88
N GLY A 107 9.11 4.69 -2.24
CA GLY A 107 10.36 4.24 -2.85
C GLY A 107 11.25 5.32 -3.45
N SER A 108 10.80 6.58 -3.54
CA SER A 108 11.61 7.71 -4.05
C SER A 108 12.88 7.96 -3.23
N ASN A 109 12.88 7.59 -1.95
CA ASN A 109 14.06 7.68 -1.09
C ASN A 109 15.23 6.82 -1.60
N PHE A 110 14.96 5.72 -2.30
CA PHE A 110 16.01 4.85 -2.86
C PHE A 110 16.61 5.40 -4.16
N LEU A 111 15.88 6.25 -4.90
CA LEU A 111 16.29 6.77 -6.21
C LEU A 111 17.25 7.97 -6.12
N ASN A 112 17.11 8.80 -5.09
CA ASN A 112 17.78 10.10 -5.06
C ASN A 112 19.29 10.06 -4.78
N GLY A 113 19.93 8.88 -4.76
CA GLY A 113 21.37 8.71 -4.51
C GLY A 113 21.89 9.24 -3.16
N GLN A 114 21.01 9.84 -2.36
CA GLN A 114 21.29 10.43 -1.05
C GLN A 114 21.44 9.34 0.02
N ASN A 115 20.92 8.15 -0.26
CA ASN A 115 21.19 6.95 0.50
C ASN A 115 22.43 6.26 -0.07
N ASN A 116 23.59 6.73 0.37
CA ASN A 116 24.83 5.98 0.25
C ASN A 116 24.70 4.77 1.20
N LEU A 117 23.96 3.75 0.77
CA LEU A 117 23.72 2.45 1.44
C LEU A 117 25.01 1.67 1.70
N SER A 118 26.16 2.23 1.33
CA SER A 118 27.48 1.66 1.50
C SER A 118 28.15 2.04 2.83
N SER A 119 27.57 2.98 3.60
CA SER A 119 28.16 3.43 4.88
C SER A 119 27.24 3.12 6.06
N SER A 120 27.73 2.30 6.98
CA SER A 120 27.03 1.86 8.20
C SER A 120 26.49 3.03 9.06
N HIS A 121 27.15 4.20 9.06
CA HIS A 121 26.66 5.39 9.77
C HIS A 121 25.36 5.96 9.17
N ASN A 122 25.18 5.83 7.86
CA ASN A 122 23.96 6.31 7.19
C ASN A 122 22.81 5.31 7.34
N GLU A 123 23.11 4.02 7.51
CA GLU A 123 22.12 2.98 7.73
C GLU A 123 21.37 3.16 9.04
N GLU A 124 22.09 3.44 10.14
CA GLU A 124 21.45 3.68 11.45
C GLU A 124 20.56 4.93 11.44
N PHE A 125 21.05 6.04 10.85
CA PHE A 125 20.26 7.26 10.70
C PHE A 125 18.99 7.03 9.87
N ASN A 126 19.09 6.27 8.77
CA ASN A 126 17.93 5.95 7.95
C ASN A 126 16.96 5.00 8.64
N LYS A 127 17.46 4.02 9.38
CA LYS A 127 16.61 3.11 10.15
C LYS A 127 15.84 3.87 11.23
N MET A 128 16.46 4.81 11.92
CA MET A 128 15.77 5.57 12.97
C MET A 128 14.75 6.56 12.41
N ASN A 129 15.00 7.14 11.24
CA ASN A 129 14.17 8.23 10.69
C ASN A 129 13.17 7.78 9.61
N ASN A 130 13.45 6.72 8.87
CA ASN A 130 12.68 6.29 7.70
C ASN A 130 12.12 4.86 7.81
N ASP A 131 12.38 4.12 8.91
CA ASP A 131 11.81 2.78 9.12
C ASP A 131 10.34 2.87 9.56
N PRO A 132 9.40 2.27 8.81
CA PRO A 132 7.99 2.22 9.19
C PRO A 132 7.75 1.53 10.55
N LEU A 133 8.59 0.58 10.96
CA LEU A 133 8.49 -0.10 12.25
C LEU A 133 8.84 0.82 13.42
N VAL A 134 9.82 1.70 13.23
CA VAL A 134 10.19 2.69 14.26
C VAL A 134 9.07 3.71 14.43
N MET A 135 8.45 4.17 13.34
CA MET A 135 7.27 5.05 13.40
C MET A 135 6.07 4.40 14.09
N MET A 136 5.79 3.12 13.82
CA MET A 136 4.72 2.39 14.51
C MET A 136 5.00 2.24 16.00
N ARG A 137 6.23 1.92 16.39
CA ARG A 137 6.64 1.83 17.80
C ARG A 137 6.53 3.17 18.52
N ALA A 138 6.94 4.27 17.89
CA ALA A 138 6.80 5.60 18.46
C ALA A 138 5.32 5.94 18.69
N LYS A 139 4.45 5.65 17.72
CA LYS A 139 2.99 5.82 17.86
C LYS A 139 2.39 4.94 18.96
N GLU A 140 2.88 3.72 19.13
CA GLU A 140 2.45 2.81 20.20
C GLU A 140 2.89 3.30 21.58
N GLN A 141 4.06 3.95 21.69
CA GLN A 141 4.55 4.55 22.94
C GLN A 141 3.88 5.90 23.26
N GLU A 142 3.57 6.69 22.24
CA GLU A 142 2.83 7.95 22.36
C GLU A 142 1.36 7.72 22.63
N ALA A 143 0.79 6.59 22.19
CA ALA A 143 -0.49 6.11 22.67
C ALA A 143 -0.34 5.83 24.18
N PRO A 144 -0.87 6.67 25.07
CA PRO A 144 -0.67 6.49 26.50
C PRO A 144 -1.23 5.13 26.91
N ALA A 145 -0.52 4.44 27.79
CA ALA A 145 -0.95 3.22 28.47
C ALA A 145 -2.25 3.47 29.26
N GLY A 146 -3.37 3.50 28.55
CA GLY A 146 -4.62 4.07 29.06
C GLY A 146 -5.80 3.73 28.18
N GLU A 147 -5.89 2.48 27.74
CA GLU A 147 -7.17 1.82 27.44
C GLU A 147 -6.92 0.31 27.47
N GLY A 148 -6.61 -0.18 28.69
CA GLY A 148 -6.88 -1.57 29.02
C GLY A 148 -8.36 -1.86 28.77
N PRO A 149 -8.73 -3.08 28.36
CA PRO A 149 -10.11 -3.39 28.04
C PRO A 149 -10.96 -3.21 29.29
N ASP A 150 -11.79 -2.16 29.35
CA ASP A 150 -12.89 -1.96 30.28
C ASP A 150 -13.92 -3.10 30.12
N ARG A 151 -13.55 -4.31 30.58
CA ARG A 151 -14.41 -5.50 30.61
C ARG A 151 -15.28 -5.58 31.86
N GLU A 152 -15.23 -4.58 32.74
CA GLU A 152 -15.96 -4.61 34.00
C GLU A 152 -17.09 -3.57 34.13
N ARG A 153 -17.22 -2.63 33.18
CA ARG A 153 -18.32 -1.63 33.23
C ARG A 153 -19.64 -2.10 32.61
N ALA A 154 -19.66 -3.27 31.97
CA ALA A 154 -20.85 -3.84 31.32
C ALA A 154 -21.67 -4.79 32.22
N ARG A 155 -21.30 -4.99 33.49
CA ARG A 155 -22.02 -5.92 34.40
C ARG A 155 -23.04 -5.29 35.34
N ASN A 156 -23.10 -3.96 35.44
CA ASN A 156 -24.04 -3.27 36.34
C ASN A 156 -24.92 -2.28 35.55
N HIS A 157 -25.81 -2.80 34.72
CA HIS A 157 -26.99 -2.05 34.27
C HIS A 157 -28.24 -2.74 34.88
N PRO A 158 -28.96 -2.10 35.82
CA PRO A 158 -30.18 -2.68 36.36
C PRO A 158 -31.31 -2.39 35.37
N GLY A 159 -31.58 -3.29 34.44
CA GLY A 159 -32.56 -2.98 33.40
C GLY A 159 -33.17 -4.10 32.56
N ASP A 160 -32.75 -5.36 32.70
CA ASP A 160 -33.39 -6.47 31.99
C ASP A 160 -33.71 -7.61 32.95
N GLN A 161 -34.94 -7.57 33.50
CA GLN A 161 -35.63 -8.80 33.89
C GLN A 161 -36.65 -9.13 32.79
N PRO A 162 -36.65 -10.35 32.22
CA PRO A 162 -37.68 -10.75 31.28
C PRO A 162 -39.02 -10.98 32.03
N PRO A 163 -40.17 -10.62 31.42
CA PRO A 163 -41.48 -10.82 32.02
C PRO A 163 -41.86 -12.31 32.11
N PRO A 164 -42.82 -12.69 32.98
CA PRO A 164 -43.16 -14.08 33.28
C PRO A 164 -43.77 -14.85 32.11
#